data_AF-A0A976KQ30-F1
#
_entry.id   AF-A0A976KQ30-F1
#
_cell.length_a   1.000
_cell.length_b   1.000
_cell.length_c   1.000
_cell.angle_alpha   90.00
_cell.angle_beta   90.00
_cell.angle_gamma   90.00
#
_symmetry.space_group_name_H-M   'P 1'
#
loop_
_entity.id
_entity.type
_entity.pdbx_description
1 polymer ?
#
loop_
_entity_poly.entity_id
_entity_poly.type
_entity_poly.pdbx_seq_one_letter_code
_entity_poly.pdbx_strand_id
1 'polypeptide(L)' 'MKIQEPFHEGELAVQERLGLCTEAKQNSGVIADSIVKGAFRFIEQQRMAVIGSIDPDENVWASVLVGQEGFMQAA' A
#
# COMPACT_ATOMS: atom_id res chain seq x y z
N MET A 1 4.10 14.52 -4.88
CA MET A 1 5.37 14.54 -5.64
C MET A 1 5.37 13.31 -6.56
N LYS A 2 6.06 13.29 -7.72
CA LYS A 2 6.13 12.05 -8.52
C LYS A 2 7.17 11.13 -7.88
N ILE A 3 6.74 9.97 -7.37
CA ILE A 3 7.66 8.97 -6.80
C ILE A 3 8.49 8.40 -7.94
N GLN A 4 9.82 8.51 -7.83
CA GLN A 4 10.75 7.86 -8.74
C GLN A 4 10.95 6.42 -8.26
N GLU A 5 10.84 5.45 -9.16
CA GLU A 5 10.95 4.01 -8.85
C GLU A 5 9.98 3.54 -7.74
N PRO A 6 8.66 3.55 -8.00
CA PRO A 6 7.66 3.28 -6.97
C PRO A 6 7.51 1.80 -6.57
N PHE A 7 8.28 0.90 -7.17
CA PHE A 7 8.18 -0.54 -6.94
C PHE A 7 9.37 -1.06 -6.16
N HIS A 8 9.11 -1.85 -5.12
CA HIS A 8 10.14 -2.56 -4.38
C HIS A 8 10.64 -3.80 -5.15
N GLU A 9 11.82 -4.31 -4.77
CA GLU A 9 12.46 -5.46 -5.44
C GLU A 9 11.54 -6.70 -5.52
N GLY A 10 10.86 -7.05 -4.43
CA GLY A 10 9.93 -8.18 -4.41
C GLY A 10 8.75 -8.02 -5.37
N GLU A 11 8.23 -6.79 -5.49
CA GLU A 11 7.14 -6.46 -6.40
C GLU A 11 7.60 -6.54 -7.87
N LEU A 12 8.80 -6.02 -8.17
CA LEU A 12 9.43 -6.15 -9.49
C LEU A 12 9.65 -7.63 -9.87
N ALA A 13 10.13 -8.45 -8.95
CA ALA A 13 10.34 -9.88 -9.17
C ALA A 13 9.03 -10.62 -9.50
N VAL A 14 7.92 -10.25 -8.83
CA VAL A 14 6.60 -10.81 -9.15
C VAL A 14 6.10 -10.32 -10.50
N GLN A 15 6.23 -9.03 -10.80
CA GLN A 15 5.86 -8.46 -12.10
C GLN A 15 6.63 -9.11 -13.25
N GLU A 16 7.93 -9.37 -13.08
CA GLU A 16 8.76 -10.07 -14.07
C GLU A 16 8.29 -11.51 -14.29
N ARG A 17 8.06 -12.26 -13.20
CA ARG A 17 7.55 -13.65 -13.27
C ARG A 17 6.20 -13.75 -13.98
N LEU A 18 5.37 -12.72 -13.85
CA LEU A 18 4.04 -12.66 -14.47
C LEU A 18 4.03 -11.96 -15.84
N GLY A 19 5.17 -11.42 -16.29
CA GLY A 19 5.26 -10.68 -17.55
C GLY A 19 4.52 -9.34 -17.55
N LEU A 20 4.26 -8.75 -16.39
CA LEU A 20 3.43 -7.55 -16.20
C LEU A 20 4.23 -6.24 -16.07
N CYS A 21 5.54 -6.27 -16.34
CA CYS A 21 6.42 -5.11 -16.16
C CYS A 21 6.01 -3.90 -17.01
N THR A 22 5.40 -4.10 -18.19
CA THR A 22 5.01 -3.01 -19.08
C THR A 22 3.79 -2.27 -18.56
N GLU A 23 2.78 -3.02 -18.13
CA GLU A 23 1.54 -2.54 -17.54
C GLU A 23 1.81 -1.84 -16.21
N ALA A 24 2.68 -2.42 -15.38
CA ALA A 24 3.12 -1.81 -14.13
C ALA A 24 3.78 -0.43 -14.37
N LYS A 25 4.65 -0.31 -15.39
CA LYS A 25 5.25 0.98 -15.78
C LYS A 25 4.21 2.00 -16.26
N GLN A 26 3.17 1.57 -16.97
CA GLN A 26 2.09 2.47 -17.41
C GLN A 26 1.25 2.96 -16.23
N ASN A 27 0.99 2.09 -15.25
CA ASN A 27 0.19 2.39 -14.07
C ASN A 27 0.97 3.11 -12.96
N SER A 28 2.30 3.17 -13.05
CA SER A 28 3.16 3.74 -12.00
C SER A 28 2.85 5.20 -11.71
N GLY A 29 2.24 5.93 -12.65
CA GLY A 29 1.80 7.32 -12.46
C GLY A 29 0.70 7.51 -11.42
N VAL A 30 -0.01 6.44 -11.03
CA VAL A 30 -1.05 6.46 -10.00
C VAL A 30 -0.45 6.34 -8.58
N ILE A 31 0.79 5.87 -8.46
CA ILE A 31 1.45 5.71 -7.16
C ILE A 31 1.87 7.09 -6.64
N ALA A 32 1.31 7.46 -5.50
CA ALA A 32 1.44 8.78 -4.90
C ALA A 32 1.94 8.70 -3.46
N ASP A 33 2.58 9.79 -3.02
CA ASP A 33 3.06 10.02 -1.66
C ASP A 33 1.97 10.53 -0.71
N SER A 34 0.71 10.53 -1.17
CA SER A 34 -0.43 11.05 -0.42
C SER A 34 -1.69 10.24 -0.70
N ILE A 35 -2.57 10.22 0.28
CA ILE A 35 -3.90 9.63 0.14
C ILE A 35 -4.77 10.62 -0.62
N VAL A 36 -5.40 10.17 -1.72
CA VAL A 36 -6.32 11.02 -2.47
C VAL A 36 -7.51 11.42 -1.60
N LYS A 37 -7.88 12.71 -1.58
CA LYS A 37 -8.96 13.23 -0.74
C LYS A 37 -10.29 12.46 -0.86
N GLY A 38 -10.57 11.93 -2.05
CA GLY A 38 -11.77 11.11 -2.30
C GLY A 38 -11.80 9.81 -1.50
N ALA A 39 -10.66 9.31 -1.04
CA ALA A 39 -10.55 8.09 -0.24
C ALA A 39 -10.76 8.33 1.28
N PHE A 40 -10.79 9.57 1.76
CA PHE A 40 -10.86 9.86 3.20
C PHE A 40 -12.13 9.26 3.83
N ARG A 41 -13.29 9.52 3.23
CA ARG A 41 -14.57 8.95 3.65
C ARG A 41 -14.58 7.42 3.60
N PHE A 42 -13.92 6.83 2.61
CA PHE A 42 -13.80 5.38 2.50
C PHE A 42 -12.97 4.81 3.67
N ILE A 43 -11.84 5.44 3.99
CA ILE A 43 -10.95 5.04 5.09
C ILE A 43 -11.68 5.13 6.43
N GLU A 44 -12.41 6.23 6.69
CA GLU A 44 -13.18 6.42 7.93
C GLU A 44 -14.24 5.35 8.16
N GLN A 45 -14.78 4.77 7.10
CA GLN A 45 -15.80 3.70 7.17
C GLN A 45 -15.21 2.32 7.47
N GLN A 46 -13.90 2.13 7.30
CA GLN A 46 -13.28 0.83 7.47
C GLN A 46 -13.19 0.45 8.96
N ARG A 47 -13.49 -0.81 9.24
CA ARG A 47 -13.50 -1.40 10.60
C ARG A 47 -12.34 -2.37 10.85
N MET A 48 -11.47 -2.52 9.86
CA MET A 48 -10.34 -3.44 9.89
C MET A 48 -9.15 -2.81 9.16
N ALA A 49 -7.95 -3.01 9.72
CA ALA A 49 -6.68 -2.67 9.10
C ALA A 49 -5.74 -3.87 9.19
N VAL A 50 -4.90 -4.08 8.18
CA VAL A 50 -3.78 -5.01 8.25
C VAL A 50 -2.50 -4.18 8.25
N ILE A 51 -1.69 -4.32 9.29
CA ILE A 51 -0.42 -3.62 9.44
C ILE A 51 0.71 -4.61 9.21
N GLY A 52 1.57 -4.28 8.24
CA GLY A 52 2.84 -4.96 8.04
C GLY A 52 3.94 -4.28 8.83
N SER A 53 4.83 -5.06 9.44
CA SER A 53 6.05 -4.57 10.07
C SER A 53 7.21 -5.53 9.84
N ILE A 54 8.43 -5.04 9.99
CA ILE A 54 9.64 -5.85 10.00
C ILE A 54 10.25 -5.73 11.39
N ASP A 55 10.58 -6.86 12.02
CA ASP A 55 11.24 -6.88 13.33
C ASP A 55 12.76 -6.68 13.21
N PRO A 56 13.53 -6.57 14.32
CA PRO A 56 14.97 -6.41 14.27
C PRO A 56 15.75 -7.58 13.63
N ASP A 57 15.13 -8.74 13.50
CA ASP A 57 15.70 -9.96 12.90
C ASP A 57 15.30 -10.10 11.41
N GLU A 58 14.76 -9.03 10.81
CA GLU A 58 14.27 -8.95 9.43
C GLU A 58 13.06 -9.84 9.12
N ASN A 59 12.38 -10.37 10.13
CA ASN A 59 11.16 -11.15 9.89
C ASN A 59 10.00 -10.23 9.55
N VAL A 60 9.21 -10.63 8.56
CA VAL A 60 7.98 -9.92 8.16
C VAL A 60 6.82 -10.38 9.03
N TRP A 61 6.15 -9.41 9.65
CA TRP A 61 4.96 -9.62 10.48
C TRP A 61 3.74 -8.94 9.85
N ALA A 62 2.57 -9.57 10.02
CA ALA A 62 1.28 -9.01 9.65
C ALA A 62 0.35 -9.08 10.86
N SER A 63 -0.19 -7.93 11.26
CA SER A 63 -1.13 -7.81 12.39
C SER A 63 -2.47 -7.29 11.90
N VAL A 64 -3.56 -7.91 12.36
CA VAL A 64 -4.92 -7.47 12.05
C VAL A 64 -5.43 -6.62 13.22
N LEU A 65 -5.80 -5.37 12.93
CA LEU A 65 -6.47 -4.48 13.87
C LEU A 65 -7.94 -4.37 13.49
N VAL A 66 -8.81 -4.34 14.49
CA VAL A 66 -10.26 -4.18 14.31
C VAL A 66 -10.78 -3.07 15.21
N GLY A 67 -11.76 -2.32 14.72
CA GLY A 67 -12.33 -1.17 15.43
C GLY A 67 -13.73 -0.82 14.94
N GLN A 68 -14.34 0.19 15.56
CA GLN A 68 -15.61 0.76 15.10
C GLN A 68 -15.39 1.74 13.94
N GLU A 69 -16.47 2.19 13.31
CA GLU A 69 -16.39 3.27 12.32
C GLU A 69 -15.72 4.52 12.92
N GLY A 70 -14.85 5.18 12.15
CA GLY A 70 -13.98 6.26 12.64
C GLY A 70 -12.70 5.79 13.34
N PHE A 71 -12.46 4.48 13.47
CA PHE A 71 -11.20 3.91 13.97
C PHE A 71 -10.01 4.29 13.09
N MET A 72 -10.19 4.28 11.76
CA MET A 72 -9.17 4.76 10.82
C MET A 72 -9.48 6.17 10.35
N GLN A 73 -8.45 7.00 10.22
CA GLN A 73 -8.55 8.40 9.80
C GLN A 73 -7.39 8.73 8.86
N ALA A 74 -7.64 9.58 7.87
CA ALA A 74 -6.64 10.10 6.94
C ALA A 74 -6.72 11.62 6.91
N ALA A 75 -5.58 12.29 6.80
CA ALA A 75 -5.46 13.76 6.77
C ALA A 75 -4.56 14.21 5.62
#